data_AF-A0A9F2W9J0-F1
#
_entry.id   AF-A0A9F2W9J0-F1
#
_cell.length_a   1.000
_cell.length_b   1.000
_cell.length_c   1.000
_cell.angle_alpha   90.00
_cell.angle_beta   90.00
_cell.angle_gamma   90.00
#
_symmetry.space_group_name_H-M   'P 1'
#
loop_
_entity.id
_entity.type
_entity.pdbx_description
1 polymer ?
#
loop_
_entity_poly.entity_id
_entity_poly.type
_entity_poly.pdbx_seq_one_letter_code
_entity_poly.pdbx_strand_id
1 'polypeptide(L)'
;MAGCCSLKSVCSYETAKVVHIQSVYYGSLRWAIHSVVFLYVCVVLLADRRYQKKDSVISSVHVKVKGVSQTDTRVWDTAEYTIPGQGVNSFFVLTNIIMTENQIQGLCPEFPIAKAVCSSDKSCMKGRTDPQSNGIQTGKCVKYNSTIRTCEVSAWCPVESVKTAPTPAILKSAENFTVLIKNNIHFPKFNYTTRNILPEFNASCTYSKHGASLCPIFRLGDILQEAGENFSEVAVQGGIIGIEINWDCNLDKWLHRCRPSYGFRRLDDKRTSEALYPGYNFRFARYYKQASGKEERTLMKAYGIRFDILIFGTAGRFNFFELLVYIGSALSYFGLAQLVVDFFLTSYTFPCFKSSPVKEYYYNKKCETVLGPRWTLLYVSFLDDPHILMIDKLLRTSLQNVKGKIIHRRRGDFMQTPNLPHPDNTVSPRNSEELQPLTSQREAPSFRERPSWCSCGKCRPADPFGEQLCCRRKAGACITVSPLFEQLVLSRSMLEFVLLYKEPLLDLRAEAVNKPFRHCAYEQYIRWRFGQGDLEARAVIPNCCRWKIRDAFPSENGEYSGFFGKKK
;
A
#
# COMPACT_ATOMS: atom_id res chain seq x y z
N MET A 1 -26.55 -19.88 -22.90
CA MET A 1 -25.75 -20.41 -21.77
C MET A 1 -26.39 -20.00 -20.44
N ALA A 2 -27.61 -20.44 -20.18
CA ALA A 2 -28.33 -20.18 -18.93
C ALA A 2 -29.09 -21.46 -18.58
N GLY A 3 -28.48 -22.33 -17.79
CA GLY A 3 -29.03 -23.65 -17.49
C GLY A 3 -28.17 -24.49 -16.54
N CYS A 4 -27.40 -23.84 -15.66
CA CYS A 4 -26.53 -24.54 -14.71
C CYS A 4 -26.53 -23.89 -13.32
N CYS A 5 -27.61 -23.21 -12.93
CA CYS A 5 -27.82 -22.77 -11.55
C CYS A 5 -28.95 -23.60 -10.95
N SER A 6 -28.62 -24.51 -10.04
CA SER A 6 -29.60 -25.17 -9.19
C SER A 6 -29.89 -24.26 -8.00
N LEU A 7 -31.14 -24.19 -7.53
CA LEU A 7 -31.46 -23.51 -6.26
C LEU A 7 -30.58 -23.99 -5.10
N LYS A 8 -30.11 -25.24 -5.15
CA LYS A 8 -29.17 -25.81 -4.16
C LYS A 8 -27.76 -25.21 -4.23
N SER A 9 -27.30 -24.77 -5.40
CA SER A 9 -26.00 -24.09 -5.54
C SER A 9 -26.07 -22.62 -5.15
N VAL A 10 -27.25 -22.01 -5.07
CA VAL A 10 -27.43 -20.65 -4.55
C VAL A 10 -27.38 -20.63 -3.02
N CYS A 11 -27.87 -21.69 -2.37
CA CYS A 11 -27.86 -21.83 -0.91
C CYS A 11 -26.62 -22.58 -0.37
N SER A 12 -25.58 -22.80 -1.18
CA SER A 12 -24.34 -23.41 -0.69
C SER A 12 -23.51 -22.38 0.07
N TYR A 13 -23.17 -22.70 1.32
CA TYR A 13 -22.29 -21.88 2.16
C TYR A 13 -20.95 -22.60 2.36
N GLU A 14 -19.87 -21.96 1.94
CA GLU A 14 -18.52 -22.47 2.09
C GLU A 14 -17.90 -22.00 3.41
N THR A 15 -17.26 -22.91 4.13
CA THR A 15 -16.49 -22.58 5.34
C THR A 15 -15.07 -23.10 5.21
N ALA A 16 -14.11 -22.31 5.68
CA ALA A 16 -12.74 -22.77 5.76
C ALA A 16 -12.62 -23.85 6.84
N LYS A 17 -12.03 -25.00 6.48
CA LYS A 17 -11.66 -26.02 7.45
C LYS A 17 -10.50 -25.51 8.30
N VAL A 18 -10.70 -25.43 9.61
CA VAL A 18 -9.71 -24.90 10.56
C VAL A 18 -9.09 -26.01 11.40
N VAL A 19 -7.82 -25.83 11.78
CA VAL A 19 -7.12 -26.69 12.75
C VAL A 19 -6.94 -25.90 14.04
N HIS A 20 -7.54 -26.38 15.12
CA HIS A 20 -7.38 -25.76 16.44
C HIS A 20 -6.08 -26.26 17.09
N ILE A 21 -5.13 -25.36 17.32
CA ILE A 21 -3.84 -25.66 17.95
C ILE A 21 -3.86 -25.13 19.38
N GLN A 22 -3.89 -26.04 20.36
CA GLN A 22 -3.81 -25.70 21.77
C GLN A 22 -2.33 -25.57 22.19
N SER A 23 -1.82 -24.34 22.22
CA SER A 23 -0.46 -24.03 22.64
C SER A 23 -0.39 -22.68 23.34
N VAL A 24 0.19 -22.63 24.53
CA VAL A 24 0.35 -21.39 25.30
C VAL A 24 1.20 -20.39 24.54
N TYR A 25 2.30 -20.82 23.94
CA TYR A 25 3.22 -19.94 23.20
C TYR A 25 2.53 -19.23 22.02
N TYR A 26 1.88 -19.97 21.11
CA TYR A 26 1.20 -19.38 19.96
C TYR A 26 -0.06 -18.60 20.36
N GLY A 27 -0.76 -19.04 21.40
CA GLY A 27 -1.89 -18.31 21.98
C GLY A 27 -1.49 -16.95 22.55
N SER A 28 -0.46 -16.92 23.39
CA SER A 28 0.07 -15.67 23.97
C SER A 28 0.61 -14.74 22.89
N LEU A 29 1.33 -15.26 21.89
CA LEU A 29 1.83 -14.46 20.77
C LEU A 29 0.69 -13.81 19.98
N ARG A 30 -0.37 -14.57 19.66
CA ARG A 30 -1.55 -14.06 18.95
C ARG A 30 -2.23 -12.94 19.73
N TRP A 31 -2.50 -13.15 21.02
CA TRP A 31 -3.14 -12.14 21.87
C TRP A 31 -2.28 -10.90 22.04
N ALA A 32 -0.96 -11.05 22.21
CA ALA A 32 -0.05 -9.91 22.30
C ALA A 32 -0.11 -9.03 21.03
N ILE A 33 -0.07 -9.65 19.84
CA ILE A 33 -0.18 -8.91 18.57
C ILE A 33 -1.55 -8.23 18.46
N HIS A 34 -2.64 -8.93 18.79
CA HIS A 34 -3.99 -8.34 18.79
C HIS A 34 -4.12 -7.17 19.75
N SER A 35 -3.56 -7.25 20.95
CA SER A 35 -3.55 -6.15 21.93
C SER A 35 -2.75 -4.94 21.43
N VAL A 36 -1.58 -5.15 20.81
CA VAL A 36 -0.77 -4.06 20.23
C VAL A 36 -1.50 -3.38 19.09
N VAL A 37 -2.07 -4.16 18.16
CA VAL A 37 -2.85 -3.63 17.04
C VAL A 37 -4.08 -2.87 17.54
N PHE A 38 -4.81 -3.43 18.49
CA PHE A 38 -5.98 -2.77 19.09
C PHE A 38 -5.60 -1.44 19.76
N LEU A 39 -4.56 -1.43 20.59
CA LEU A 39 -4.07 -0.22 21.24
C LEU A 39 -3.69 0.85 20.22
N TYR A 40 -2.95 0.48 19.18
CA TYR A 40 -2.56 1.40 18.10
C TYR A 40 -3.78 1.99 17.38
N VAL A 41 -4.75 1.15 17.01
CA VAL A 41 -6.00 1.59 16.37
C VAL A 41 -6.77 2.55 17.29
N CYS A 42 -6.87 2.26 18.59
CA CYS A 42 -7.51 3.15 19.55
C CYS A 42 -6.77 4.49 19.70
N VAL A 43 -5.44 4.48 19.76
CA VAL A 43 -4.64 5.71 19.86
C VAL A 43 -4.83 6.58 18.62
N VAL A 44 -4.73 6.01 17.42
CA VAL A 44 -4.94 6.75 16.16
C VAL A 44 -6.38 7.27 16.04
N LEU A 45 -7.37 6.46 16.44
CA LEU A 45 -8.78 6.87 16.44
C LEU A 45 -9.01 8.13 17.29
N LEU A 46 -8.40 8.18 18.47
CA LEU A 46 -8.57 9.27 19.43
C LEU A 46 -7.67 10.48 19.14
N ALA A 47 -6.38 10.26 18.84
CA ALA A 47 -5.41 11.32 18.60
C ALA A 47 -5.72 12.10 17.31
N ASP A 48 -5.99 11.40 16.21
CA ASP A 48 -6.29 12.03 14.91
C ASP A 48 -7.79 12.33 14.74
N ARG A 49 -8.62 11.92 15.71
CA ARG A 49 -10.09 12.00 15.71
C ARG A 49 -10.70 11.44 14.43
N ARG A 50 -10.28 10.23 14.03
CA ARG A 50 -10.72 9.57 12.77
C ARG A 50 -12.22 9.30 12.69
N TYR A 51 -12.90 9.27 13.83
CA TYR A 51 -14.36 9.16 13.92
C TYR A 51 -15.11 10.45 13.52
N GLN A 52 -14.38 11.55 13.29
CA GLN A 52 -14.95 12.83 12.89
C GLN A 52 -14.86 13.02 11.38
N LYS A 53 -15.94 13.50 10.78
CA LYS A 53 -15.88 14.10 9.46
C LYS A 53 -15.21 15.46 9.60
N LYS A 54 -14.29 15.79 8.67
CA LYS A 54 -13.53 17.04 8.70
C LYS A 54 -13.99 18.03 7.63
N ASP A 55 -13.94 19.31 7.95
CA ASP A 55 -14.21 20.42 7.03
C ASP A 55 -13.15 21.52 7.15
N SER A 56 -12.85 22.17 6.02
CA SER A 56 -11.92 23.29 5.96
C SER A 56 -12.64 24.60 6.21
N VAL A 57 -11.96 25.54 6.84
CA VAL A 57 -12.53 26.84 7.20
C VAL A 57 -12.72 27.76 5.98
N ILE A 58 -13.84 28.49 5.94
CA ILE A 58 -14.01 29.71 5.15
C ILE A 58 -13.92 30.90 6.12
N SER A 59 -13.08 31.88 5.81
CA SER A 59 -12.83 33.01 6.72
C SER A 59 -13.07 34.36 6.07
N SER A 60 -13.51 35.32 6.88
CA SER A 60 -13.54 36.74 6.55
C SER A 60 -12.79 37.52 7.63
N VAL A 61 -11.97 38.48 7.21
CA VAL A 61 -11.16 39.30 8.12
C VAL A 61 -11.45 40.77 7.89
N HIS A 62 -11.52 41.51 8.99
CA HIS A 62 -11.56 42.96 8.99
C HIS A 62 -10.57 43.50 10.01
N VAL A 63 -9.69 44.39 9.57
CA VAL A 63 -8.61 44.96 10.40
C VAL A 63 -8.89 46.42 10.70
N LYS A 64 -8.55 46.87 11.90
CA LYS A 64 -8.55 48.28 12.26
C LYS A 64 -7.29 48.61 13.05
N VAL A 65 -6.41 49.42 12.47
CA VAL A 65 -5.22 49.95 13.14
C VAL A 65 -5.60 51.24 13.87
N LYS A 66 -5.02 51.46 15.05
CA LYS A 66 -5.18 52.69 15.85
C LYS A 66 -3.84 53.10 16.43
N GLY A 67 -3.56 54.39 16.35
CA GLY A 67 -2.32 54.99 16.82
C GLY A 67 -2.17 56.39 16.26
N VAL A 68 -1.35 57.19 16.93
CA VAL A 68 -0.97 58.53 16.46
C VAL A 68 0.53 58.67 16.71
N SER A 69 1.25 59.22 15.74
CA SER A 69 2.68 59.50 15.89
C SER A 69 2.94 60.97 15.60
N GLN A 70 3.63 61.66 16.49
CA GLN A 70 4.11 63.02 16.26
C GLN A 70 5.56 62.97 15.78
N THR A 71 5.83 63.68 14.70
CA THR A 71 7.18 63.97 14.18
C THR A 71 7.45 65.47 14.34
N ASP A 72 8.70 65.91 14.19
CA ASP A 72 9.07 67.33 14.35
C ASP A 72 8.30 68.26 13.42
N THR A 73 7.82 67.75 12.28
CA THR A 73 7.14 68.53 11.24
C THR A 73 5.62 68.42 11.29
N ARG A 74 5.07 67.26 11.66
CA ARG A 74 3.61 67.03 11.69
C ARG A 74 3.17 65.82 12.52
N VAL A 75 1.86 65.72 12.72
CA VAL A 75 1.18 64.56 13.30
C VAL A 75 0.74 63.60 12.21
N TRP A 76 0.91 62.30 12.46
CA TRP A 76 0.51 61.20 11.58
C TRP A 76 -0.60 60.40 12.25
N ASP A 77 -1.70 60.23 11.53
CA ASP A 77 -2.87 59.46 11.97
C ASP A 77 -3.12 58.25 11.06
N THR A 78 -4.16 57.48 11.40
CA THR A 78 -4.50 56.26 10.68
C THR A 78 -4.77 56.48 9.20
N ALA A 79 -5.33 57.63 8.81
CA ALA A 79 -5.63 57.91 7.41
C ALA A 79 -4.37 58.12 6.56
N GLU A 80 -3.25 58.49 7.19
CA GLU A 80 -1.99 58.71 6.49
C GLU A 80 -1.07 57.49 6.46
N TYR A 81 -0.90 56.80 7.60
CA TYR A 81 0.04 55.69 7.69
C TYR A 81 -0.57 54.35 7.26
N THR A 82 -1.90 54.23 7.16
CA THR A 82 -2.56 53.06 6.57
C THR A 82 -2.95 53.35 5.14
N ILE A 83 -2.30 52.67 4.19
CA ILE A 83 -2.56 52.86 2.77
C ILE A 83 -3.57 51.81 2.32
N PRO A 84 -4.79 52.19 1.91
CA PRO A 84 -5.81 51.25 1.47
C PRO A 84 -5.37 50.53 0.18
N GLY A 85 -5.73 49.25 0.05
CA GLY A 85 -5.63 48.51 -1.23
C GLY A 85 -4.55 47.43 -1.35
N GLN A 86 -3.86 47.00 -0.28
CA GLN A 86 -2.76 46.02 -0.42
C GLN A 86 -3.16 44.53 -0.39
N GLY A 87 -4.43 44.19 -0.16
CA GLY A 87 -4.94 42.82 -0.27
C GLY A 87 -6.17 42.54 0.59
N VAL A 88 -6.89 41.45 0.27
CA VAL A 88 -8.16 41.04 0.92
C VAL A 88 -7.96 40.66 2.41
N ASN A 89 -6.75 40.22 2.78
CA ASN A 89 -6.40 39.78 4.14
C ASN A 89 -5.07 40.38 4.63
N SER A 90 -4.72 41.59 4.21
CA SER A 90 -3.45 42.22 4.59
C SER A 90 -3.62 43.70 4.88
N PHE A 91 -2.75 44.24 5.73
CA PHE A 91 -2.70 45.67 6.00
C PHE A 91 -1.27 46.15 6.02
N PHE A 92 -1.09 47.43 5.71
CA PHE A 92 0.21 48.08 5.67
C PHE A 92 0.27 49.18 6.72
N VAL A 93 1.41 49.27 7.41
CA VAL A 93 1.72 50.34 8.34
C VAL A 93 3.00 51.01 7.90
N LEU A 94 2.90 52.29 7.52
CA LEU A 94 4.05 53.14 7.21
C LEU A 94 4.92 53.31 8.46
N THR A 95 6.22 53.06 8.32
CA THR A 95 7.21 53.26 9.40
C THR A 95 8.26 54.31 9.03
N ASN A 96 8.55 54.46 7.74
CA ASN A 96 9.54 55.40 7.24
C ASN A 96 9.15 55.91 5.85
N ILE A 97 9.55 57.12 5.50
CA ILE A 97 9.08 57.77 4.27
C ILE A 97 10.10 58.75 3.71
N ILE A 98 10.19 58.82 2.39
CA ILE A 98 10.93 59.87 1.68
C ILE A 98 9.93 60.60 0.80
N MET A 99 9.85 61.92 0.97
CA MET A 99 8.96 62.79 0.21
C MET A 99 9.78 63.66 -0.74
N THR A 100 9.35 63.70 -2.01
CA THR A 100 9.84 64.67 -3.00
C THR A 100 8.65 65.56 -3.36
N GLU A 101 8.60 66.71 -2.72
CA GLU A 101 7.53 67.68 -2.90
C GLU A 101 7.73 68.50 -4.17
N ASN A 102 6.65 69.13 -4.61
CA ASN A 102 6.62 70.11 -5.67
C ASN A 102 7.16 69.63 -7.01
N GLN A 103 6.88 68.38 -7.36
CA GLN A 103 7.25 67.86 -8.67
C GLN A 103 6.30 68.37 -9.75
N ILE A 104 6.87 68.96 -10.80
CA ILE A 104 6.16 69.38 -12.01
C ILE A 104 6.74 68.66 -13.23
N GLN A 105 5.96 68.44 -14.27
CA GLN A 105 6.50 67.89 -15.52
C GLN A 105 7.40 68.92 -16.21
N GLY A 106 8.63 68.52 -16.54
CA GLY A 106 9.60 69.41 -17.16
C GLY A 106 10.91 68.73 -17.52
N LEU A 107 11.90 69.56 -17.83
CA LEU A 107 13.28 69.13 -18.12
C LEU A 107 14.16 69.43 -16.91
N CYS A 108 14.89 68.43 -16.42
CA CYS A 108 15.83 68.58 -15.33
C CYS A 108 17.00 67.59 -15.45
N PRO A 109 18.15 67.87 -14.79
CA PRO A 109 19.21 66.89 -14.65
C PRO A 109 18.71 65.64 -13.89
N GLU A 110 19.06 64.45 -14.38
CA GLU A 110 18.83 63.19 -13.64
C GLU A 110 19.70 63.12 -12.38
N PHE A 111 19.30 62.33 -11.38
CA PHE A 111 20.10 62.11 -10.18
C PHE A 111 21.43 61.42 -10.54
N PRO A 112 22.57 61.75 -9.90
CA PRO A 112 23.90 61.24 -10.25
C PRO A 112 24.09 59.75 -9.90
N ILE A 113 23.40 58.87 -10.63
CA ILE A 113 23.61 57.42 -10.67
C ILE A 113 24.75 57.15 -11.66
N ALA A 114 25.54 56.09 -11.45
CA ALA A 114 26.70 55.75 -12.30
C ALA A 114 26.40 55.76 -13.82
N LYS A 115 25.19 55.36 -14.23
CA LYS A 115 24.75 55.38 -15.64
C LYS A 115 24.25 56.74 -16.16
N ALA A 116 23.94 57.67 -15.26
CA ALA A 116 23.38 58.99 -15.58
C ALA A 116 24.45 60.09 -15.58
N VAL A 117 25.59 59.87 -14.93
CA VAL A 117 26.74 60.79 -14.94
C VAL A 117 27.32 60.86 -16.36
N CYS A 118 27.49 62.08 -16.85
CA CYS A 118 27.97 62.34 -18.21
C CYS A 118 29.12 63.33 -18.21
N SER A 119 30.03 63.21 -19.18
CA SER A 119 31.09 64.21 -19.41
C SER A 119 30.76 65.14 -20.59
N SER A 120 30.01 64.64 -21.58
CA SER A 120 29.62 65.38 -22.78
C SER A 120 28.23 64.97 -23.24
N ASP A 121 27.60 65.78 -24.09
CA ASP A 121 26.26 65.49 -24.66
C ASP A 121 26.24 64.16 -25.42
N LYS A 122 27.36 63.74 -26.03
CA LYS A 122 27.48 62.44 -26.70
C LYS A 122 27.31 61.24 -25.78
N SER A 123 27.50 61.42 -24.47
CA SER A 123 27.28 60.38 -23.45
C SER A 123 25.78 60.12 -23.19
N CYS A 124 24.90 61.05 -23.58
CA CYS A 124 23.47 60.96 -23.36
C CYS A 124 22.76 60.62 -24.67
N MET A 125 21.91 59.58 -24.67
CA MET A 125 21.20 59.16 -25.88
C MET A 125 19.78 59.70 -25.88
N LYS A 126 19.44 60.51 -26.89
CA LYS A 126 18.09 61.06 -27.03
C LYS A 126 17.05 59.94 -27.19
N GLY A 127 15.98 59.99 -26.39
CA GLY A 127 14.89 59.00 -26.41
C GLY A 127 15.17 57.72 -25.62
N ARG A 128 16.34 57.58 -24.99
CA ARG A 128 16.67 56.41 -24.17
C ARG A 128 15.86 56.42 -22.88
N THR A 129 15.29 55.27 -22.54
CA THR A 129 14.70 54.95 -21.24
C THR A 129 15.52 53.86 -20.56
N ASP A 130 15.78 53.99 -19.26
CA ASP A 130 16.44 52.98 -18.44
C ASP A 130 15.52 52.69 -17.24
N PRO A 131 15.29 51.41 -16.85
CA PRO A 131 14.49 51.08 -15.67
C PRO A 131 14.95 51.75 -14.36
N GLN A 132 16.22 52.17 -14.26
CA GLN A 132 16.76 52.88 -13.11
C GLN A 132 16.71 54.42 -13.25
N SER A 133 16.31 54.93 -14.43
CA SER A 133 16.13 56.36 -14.72
C SER A 133 14.70 56.80 -14.39
N ASN A 134 14.53 58.05 -13.97
CA ASN A 134 13.22 58.58 -13.59
C ASN A 134 12.43 59.13 -14.80
N GLY A 135 13.08 59.32 -15.94
CA GLY A 135 12.45 59.82 -17.16
C GLY A 135 13.18 59.49 -18.45
N ILE A 136 12.78 60.16 -19.54
CA ILE A 136 13.28 59.95 -20.90
C ILE A 136 14.46 60.91 -21.16
N GLN A 137 15.61 60.39 -21.59
CA GLN A 137 16.79 61.22 -21.87
C GLN A 137 16.58 62.15 -23.08
N THR A 138 16.98 63.43 -22.96
CA THR A 138 16.89 64.41 -24.05
C THR A 138 18.12 64.39 -24.98
N GLY A 139 19.24 63.83 -24.51
CA GLY A 139 20.52 63.82 -25.21
C GLY A 139 21.48 64.95 -24.81
N LYS A 140 21.12 65.80 -23.84
CA LYS A 140 21.99 66.87 -23.32
C LYS A 140 22.63 66.48 -21.98
N CYS A 141 23.87 66.90 -21.76
CA CYS A 141 24.61 66.73 -20.51
C CYS A 141 24.63 68.06 -19.74
N VAL A 142 23.86 68.14 -18.66
CA VAL A 142 23.64 69.37 -17.88
C VAL A 142 24.30 69.29 -16.51
N LYS A 143 24.56 70.45 -15.88
CA LYS A 143 25.14 70.50 -14.53
C LYS A 143 24.06 70.13 -13.49
N TYR A 144 24.31 69.10 -12.69
CA TYR A 144 23.49 68.76 -11.52
C TYR A 144 23.94 69.55 -10.29
N ASN A 145 25.25 69.60 -10.05
CA ASN A 145 25.89 70.42 -9.03
C ASN A 145 27.15 71.10 -9.63
N SER A 146 27.86 71.91 -8.86
CA SER A 146 29.10 72.58 -9.27
C SER A 146 30.16 71.61 -9.82
N THR A 147 30.21 70.38 -9.30
CA THR A 147 31.22 69.37 -9.64
C THR A 147 30.72 68.25 -10.58
N ILE A 148 29.42 67.96 -10.62
CA ILE A 148 28.86 66.77 -11.30
C ILE A 148 27.89 67.19 -12.41
N ARG A 149 28.03 66.56 -13.58
CA ARG A 149 27.11 66.67 -14.70
C ARG A 149 26.36 65.36 -14.93
N THR A 150 25.08 65.45 -15.23
CA THR A 150 24.20 64.31 -15.51
C THR A 150 23.36 64.55 -16.76
N CYS A 151 22.88 63.47 -17.36
CA CYS A 151 22.01 63.57 -18.52
C CYS A 151 20.69 64.27 -18.14
N GLU A 152 20.25 65.19 -18.99
CA GLU A 152 18.94 65.84 -18.87
C GLU A 152 17.83 64.85 -19.25
N VAL A 153 16.78 64.82 -18.44
CA VAL A 153 15.60 63.95 -18.62
C VAL A 153 14.32 64.78 -18.68
N SER A 154 13.38 64.33 -19.51
CA SER A 154 11.98 64.74 -19.46
C SER A 154 11.26 63.86 -18.45
N ALA A 155 10.93 64.43 -17.29
CA ALA A 155 10.45 63.70 -16.12
C ALA A 155 9.60 64.60 -15.20
N TRP A 156 9.21 64.05 -14.05
CA TRP A 156 8.71 64.85 -12.93
C TRP A 156 9.89 65.46 -12.17
N CYS A 157 10.01 66.77 -12.23
CA CYS A 157 11.15 67.54 -11.76
C CYS A 157 10.81 68.34 -10.49
N PRO A 158 11.68 68.38 -9.48
CA PRO A 158 12.98 67.71 -9.42
C PRO A 158 12.83 66.17 -9.28
N VAL A 159 13.75 65.42 -9.91
CA VAL A 159 13.76 63.96 -9.80
C VAL A 159 14.04 63.50 -8.37
N GLU A 160 13.53 62.31 -8.00
CA GLU A 160 13.78 61.71 -6.69
C GLU A 160 15.29 61.53 -6.47
N SER A 161 15.83 62.13 -5.41
CA SER A 161 17.19 61.83 -4.99
C SER A 161 17.30 60.41 -4.46
N VAL A 162 18.32 59.65 -4.83
CA VAL A 162 18.60 58.32 -4.23
C VAL A 162 19.11 58.53 -2.81
N LYS A 163 18.20 58.85 -1.89
CA LYS A 163 18.43 58.87 -0.46
C LYS A 163 18.24 57.45 0.05
N THR A 164 19.20 56.96 0.83
CA THR A 164 18.98 55.80 1.69
C THR A 164 17.83 56.11 2.64
N ALA A 165 17.10 55.08 3.06
CA ALA A 165 16.03 55.25 4.04
C ALA A 165 16.58 55.96 5.30
N PRO A 166 15.89 56.99 5.83
CA PRO A 166 16.32 57.69 7.03
C PRO A 166 16.56 56.74 8.20
N THR A 167 17.65 56.94 8.94
CA THR A 167 18.00 56.19 10.15
C THR A 167 18.23 57.20 11.29
N PRO A 168 17.48 57.12 12.42
CA PRO A 168 16.40 56.17 12.71
C PRO A 168 15.13 56.39 11.86
N ALA A 169 14.23 55.41 11.86
CA ALA A 169 12.95 55.49 11.14
C ALA A 169 12.08 56.65 11.66
N ILE A 170 11.40 57.35 10.75
CA ILE A 170 10.61 58.56 11.07
C ILE A 170 9.46 58.25 12.04
N LEU A 171 8.72 57.16 11.82
CA LEU A 171 7.58 56.76 12.68
C LEU A 171 8.00 55.66 13.67
N LYS A 172 9.03 55.91 14.49
CA LYS A 172 9.44 54.99 15.57
C LYS A 172 8.30 54.65 16.54
N SER A 173 7.40 55.61 16.79
CA SER A 173 6.25 55.44 17.69
C SER A 173 5.22 54.44 17.17
N ALA A 174 5.32 54.00 15.90
CA ALA A 174 4.46 52.98 15.33
C ALA A 174 4.56 51.63 16.06
N GLU A 175 5.65 51.38 16.79
CA GLU A 175 5.80 50.20 17.66
C GLU A 175 4.64 50.08 18.67
N ASN A 176 4.13 51.22 19.14
CA ASN A 176 3.04 51.30 20.12
C ASN A 176 1.65 51.31 19.50
N PHE A 177 1.54 51.22 18.18
CA PHE A 177 0.23 51.16 17.53
C PHE A 177 -0.45 49.84 17.85
N THR A 178 -1.77 49.89 17.91
CA THR A 178 -2.61 48.73 18.19
C THR A 178 -3.39 48.36 16.95
N VAL A 179 -3.58 47.06 16.75
CA VAL A 179 -4.39 46.52 15.66
C VAL A 179 -5.46 45.60 16.23
N LEU A 180 -6.72 45.90 15.89
CA LEU A 180 -7.86 45.04 16.17
C LEU A 180 -8.14 44.18 14.93
N ILE A 181 -8.04 42.86 15.09
CA ILE A 181 -8.34 41.89 14.03
C ILE A 181 -9.69 41.24 14.34
N LYS A 182 -10.69 41.49 13.48
CA LYS A 182 -11.98 40.80 13.53
C LYS A 182 -11.95 39.67 12.53
N ASN A 183 -12.04 38.43 13.00
CA ASN A 183 -12.07 37.25 12.15
C ASN A 183 -13.35 36.46 12.39
N ASN A 184 -14.14 36.29 11.33
CA ASN A 184 -15.31 35.44 11.28
C ASN A 184 -14.98 34.20 10.48
N ILE A 185 -15.34 33.03 11.00
CA ILE A 185 -15.11 31.75 10.34
C ILE A 185 -16.41 30.98 10.19
N HIS A 186 -16.50 30.22 9.11
CA HIS A 186 -17.64 29.37 8.78
C HIS A 186 -17.15 28.02 8.26
N PHE A 187 -17.76 26.94 8.77
CA PHE A 187 -17.57 25.58 8.29
C PHE A 187 -18.85 25.12 7.58
N PRO A 188 -18.92 25.22 6.23
CA PRO A 188 -20.14 24.96 5.46
C PRO A 188 -20.74 23.58 5.69
N LYS A 189 -19.90 22.52 5.78
CA LYS A 189 -20.40 21.14 5.93
C LYS A 189 -21.14 20.94 7.25
N PHE A 190 -20.82 21.72 8.27
CA PHE A 190 -21.45 21.62 9.59
C PHE A 190 -22.42 22.75 9.89
N ASN A 191 -22.57 23.71 8.97
CA ASN A 191 -23.30 24.96 9.15
C ASN A 191 -22.95 25.63 10.49
N TYR A 192 -21.64 25.73 10.79
CA TYR A 192 -21.15 26.29 12.04
C TYR A 192 -20.39 27.59 11.76
N THR A 193 -20.83 28.68 12.38
CA THR A 193 -20.20 29.99 12.29
C THR A 193 -19.75 30.43 13.66
N THR A 194 -18.52 30.91 13.76
CA THR A 194 -18.01 31.55 14.98
C THR A 194 -17.08 32.69 14.62
N ARG A 195 -16.65 33.42 15.64
CA ARG A 195 -15.75 34.57 15.52
C ARG A 195 -14.74 34.57 16.64
N ASN A 196 -13.60 35.23 16.43
CA ASN A 196 -12.57 35.34 17.47
C ASN A 196 -13.00 36.23 18.66
N ILE A 197 -13.90 37.19 18.43
CA ILE A 197 -14.37 38.10 19.48
C ILE A 197 -15.53 37.47 20.24
N LEU A 198 -15.27 37.10 21.50
CA LEU A 198 -16.29 36.59 22.42
C LEU A 198 -17.25 37.71 22.86
N PRO A 199 -18.51 37.39 23.23
CA PRO A 199 -19.46 38.40 23.71
C PRO A 199 -18.97 39.17 24.96
N GLU A 200 -18.27 38.48 25.87
CA GLU A 200 -17.77 39.01 27.15
C GLU A 200 -16.35 39.60 27.02
N PHE A 201 -16.07 40.26 25.90
CA PHE A 201 -14.73 40.72 25.60
C PHE A 201 -14.40 42.09 26.22
N ASN A 202 -13.27 42.18 26.91
CA ASN A 202 -12.74 43.45 27.42
C ASN A 202 -12.06 44.25 26.30
N ALA A 203 -12.65 45.39 25.93
CA ALA A 203 -12.16 46.28 24.86
C ALA A 203 -10.76 46.87 25.11
N SER A 204 -10.27 46.82 26.36
CA SER A 204 -8.97 47.36 26.76
C SER A 204 -7.87 46.31 26.87
N CYS A 205 -8.13 45.03 26.57
CA CYS A 205 -7.05 44.03 26.63
C CYS A 205 -6.01 44.25 25.53
N THR A 206 -4.83 43.70 25.77
CA THR A 206 -3.77 43.54 24.76
C THR A 206 -3.38 42.07 24.74
N TYR A 207 -3.16 41.51 23.55
CA TYR A 207 -2.76 40.12 23.38
C TYR A 207 -1.46 39.84 24.12
N SER A 208 -1.43 38.68 24.78
CA SER A 208 -0.24 38.10 25.36
C SER A 208 -0.37 36.59 25.33
N LYS A 209 0.69 35.90 24.89
CA LYS A 209 0.71 34.43 24.76
C LYS A 209 0.26 33.66 26.00
N HIS A 210 0.62 34.14 27.20
CA HIS A 210 0.34 33.47 28.47
C HIS A 210 -0.80 34.11 29.27
N GLY A 211 -0.98 35.43 29.18
CA GLY A 211 -2.00 36.15 29.96
C GLY A 211 -3.35 36.25 29.25
N ALA A 212 -3.36 36.74 28.01
CA ALA A 212 -4.56 37.14 27.27
C ALA A 212 -4.54 36.61 25.83
N SER A 213 -4.41 35.29 25.68
CA SER A 213 -4.20 34.62 24.39
C SER A 213 -5.39 34.69 23.43
N LEU A 214 -6.58 35.05 23.92
CA LEU A 214 -7.80 35.23 23.11
C LEU A 214 -8.09 36.70 22.77
N CYS A 215 -7.24 37.63 23.22
CA CYS A 215 -7.42 39.04 22.91
C CYS A 215 -7.14 39.29 21.42
N PRO A 216 -8.07 39.90 20.66
CA PRO A 216 -7.93 40.23 19.24
C PRO A 216 -7.24 41.58 19.00
N ILE A 217 -6.74 42.25 20.05
CA ILE A 217 -6.03 43.53 19.99
C ILE A 217 -4.55 43.26 20.20
N PHE A 218 -3.74 43.60 19.21
CA PHE A 218 -2.30 43.33 19.21
C PHE A 218 -1.54 44.65 19.14
N ARG A 219 -0.42 44.75 19.85
CA ARG A 219 0.55 45.84 19.69
C ARG A 219 1.57 45.44 18.63
N LEU A 220 1.94 46.36 17.75
CA LEU A 220 2.85 46.03 16.63
C LEU A 220 4.25 45.60 17.10
N GLY A 221 4.76 46.24 18.16
CA GLY A 221 6.02 45.83 18.79
C GLY A 221 5.99 44.39 19.29
N ASP A 222 4.92 44.00 19.99
CA ASP A 222 4.76 42.66 20.56
C ASP A 222 4.69 41.58 19.45
N ILE A 223 4.03 41.90 18.32
CA ILE A 223 3.99 41.00 17.15
C ILE A 223 5.41 40.72 16.62
N LEU A 224 6.22 41.76 16.44
CA LEU A 224 7.59 41.60 15.94
C LEU A 224 8.48 40.90 16.97
N GLN A 225 8.32 41.22 18.25
CA GLN A 225 9.05 40.57 19.33
C GLN A 225 8.75 39.07 19.40
N GLU A 226 7.48 38.66 19.28
CA GLU A 226 7.10 37.24 19.24
C GLU A 226 7.57 36.54 17.95
N ALA A 227 7.70 37.27 16.84
CA ALA A 227 8.34 36.78 15.63
C ALA A 227 9.88 36.70 15.72
N GLY A 228 10.48 37.16 16.82
CA GLY A 228 11.93 37.16 17.04
C GLY A 228 12.68 38.28 16.32
N GLU A 229 12.01 39.38 15.99
CA GLU A 229 12.56 40.50 15.23
C GLU A 229 12.54 41.81 16.02
N ASN A 230 13.47 42.71 15.68
CA ASN A 230 13.55 44.04 16.28
C ASN A 230 12.76 45.05 15.44
N PHE A 231 11.75 45.70 16.05
CA PHE A 231 10.91 46.68 15.36
C PHE A 231 11.72 47.82 14.74
N SER A 232 12.73 48.33 15.45
CA SER A 232 13.51 49.48 15.00
C SER A 232 14.31 49.21 13.73
N GLU A 233 14.80 47.99 13.55
CA GLU A 233 15.55 47.58 12.35
C GLU A 233 14.63 47.40 11.15
N VAL A 234 13.52 46.68 11.34
CA VAL A 234 12.53 46.44 10.27
C VAL A 234 11.85 47.76 9.87
N ALA A 235 11.65 48.69 10.79
CA ALA A 235 11.03 49.98 10.51
C ALA A 235 11.81 50.86 9.51
N VAL A 236 13.13 50.67 9.37
CA VAL A 236 13.96 51.48 8.46
C VAL A 236 13.69 51.13 7.01
N GLN A 237 13.77 49.84 6.66
CA GLN A 237 13.67 49.35 5.28
C GLN A 237 12.30 48.72 4.96
N GLY A 238 11.47 48.50 5.97
CA GLY A 238 10.22 47.75 5.86
C GLY A 238 10.46 46.24 5.86
N GLY A 239 9.36 45.49 5.92
CA GLY A 239 9.37 44.03 5.94
C GLY A 239 7.98 43.44 5.80
N ILE A 240 7.89 42.12 5.75
CA ILE A 240 6.62 41.41 5.62
C ILE A 240 6.47 40.44 6.80
N ILE A 241 5.43 40.64 7.59
CA ILE A 241 5.12 39.83 8.78
C ILE A 241 3.82 39.06 8.56
N GLY A 242 3.83 37.77 8.85
CA GLY A 242 2.67 36.88 8.85
C GLY A 242 2.05 36.82 10.23
N ILE A 243 0.74 37.03 10.30
CA ILE A 243 -0.10 36.78 11.47
C ILE A 243 -0.92 35.52 11.18
N GLU A 244 -0.57 34.41 11.83
CA GLU A 244 -1.21 33.12 11.66
C GLU A 244 -2.35 32.96 12.65
N ILE A 245 -3.55 32.64 12.16
CA ILE A 245 -4.74 32.37 12.97
C ILE A 245 -5.19 30.95 12.67
N ASN A 246 -4.85 30.02 13.58
CA ASN A 246 -5.21 28.61 13.45
C ASN A 246 -6.51 28.30 14.20
N TRP A 247 -7.45 27.66 13.51
CA TRP A 247 -8.70 27.17 14.08
C TRP A 247 -8.78 25.64 14.03
N ASP A 248 -8.29 24.97 15.07
CA ASP A 248 -8.55 23.54 15.30
C ASP A 248 -9.80 23.39 16.17
N CYS A 249 -10.93 23.07 15.53
CA CYS A 249 -12.24 23.07 16.16
C CYS A 249 -12.78 21.66 16.33
N ASN A 250 -13.05 21.27 17.58
CA ASN A 250 -13.89 20.13 17.89
C ASN A 250 -15.34 20.59 18.07
N LEU A 251 -16.23 20.14 17.18
CA LEU A 251 -17.65 20.48 17.19
C LEU A 251 -18.53 19.37 17.81
N ASP A 252 -17.93 18.37 18.46
CA ASP A 252 -18.66 17.35 19.21
C ASP A 252 -19.36 17.98 20.43
N LYS A 253 -20.61 17.58 20.69
CA LYS A 253 -21.41 18.14 21.80
C LYS A 253 -20.75 17.95 23.16
N TRP A 254 -20.08 16.82 23.38
CA TRP A 254 -19.47 16.45 24.67
C TRP A 254 -18.08 17.07 24.91
N LEU A 255 -17.39 17.54 23.86
CA LEU A 255 -16.03 18.09 23.91
C LEU A 255 -15.90 19.31 22.99
N HIS A 256 -16.90 20.19 23.02
CA HIS A 256 -16.93 21.36 22.14
C HIS A 256 -15.81 22.35 22.50
N ARG A 257 -14.87 22.54 21.58
CA ARG A 257 -13.76 23.48 21.73
C ARG A 257 -13.40 24.05 20.36
N CYS A 258 -13.61 25.35 20.19
CA CYS A 258 -13.28 26.06 18.96
C CYS A 258 -12.83 27.48 19.31
N ARG A 259 -11.52 27.68 19.40
CA ARG A 259 -10.88 28.96 19.75
C ARG A 259 -9.66 29.16 18.84
N PRO A 260 -9.36 30.41 18.45
CA PRO A 260 -8.21 30.68 17.60
C PRO A 260 -6.91 30.52 18.39
N SER A 261 -5.87 30.09 17.70
CA SER A 261 -4.49 30.17 18.16
C SER A 261 -3.74 31.14 17.26
N TYR A 262 -3.03 32.09 17.86
CA TYR A 262 -2.26 33.09 17.15
C TYR A 262 -0.78 32.71 17.08
N GLY A 263 -0.16 32.95 15.94
CA GLY A 263 1.28 32.81 15.71
C GLY A 263 1.81 33.95 14.85
N PHE A 264 3.10 34.27 15.00
CA PHE A 264 3.74 35.37 14.29
C PHE A 264 5.05 34.90 13.66
N ARG A 265 5.28 35.31 12.42
CA ARG A 265 6.42 34.86 11.62
C ARG A 265 6.83 35.96 10.65
N ARG A 266 8.13 36.14 10.41
CA ARG A 266 8.62 36.94 9.28
C ARG A 266 8.51 36.16 7.96
N LEU A 267 7.99 36.80 6.92
CA LEU A 267 7.75 36.21 5.59
C LEU A 267 8.82 36.58 4.57
N ASP A 268 9.44 37.75 4.69
CA ASP A 268 10.55 38.18 3.84
C ASP A 268 11.90 37.58 4.28
N ASP A 269 12.77 37.28 3.32
CA ASP A 269 14.07 36.67 3.60
C ASP A 269 15.07 37.71 4.13
N LYS A 270 15.52 37.51 5.37
CA LYS A 270 16.52 38.33 6.06
C LYS A 270 17.91 38.23 5.43
N ARG A 271 18.19 37.18 4.66
CA ARG A 271 19.54 36.82 4.16
C ARG A 271 19.73 37.04 2.66
N THR A 272 18.69 37.37 1.91
CA THR A 272 18.87 37.72 0.49
C THR A 272 19.82 38.89 0.39
N SER A 273 20.98 38.65 -0.25
CA SER A 273 22.06 39.60 -0.48
C SER A 273 21.52 41.01 -0.73
N GLU A 274 22.06 41.99 0.00
CA GLU A 274 21.77 43.44 -0.03
C GLU A 274 21.70 44.06 -1.45
N ALA A 275 22.07 43.31 -2.48
CA ALA A 275 22.21 43.72 -3.87
C ALA A 275 20.91 43.76 -4.70
N LEU A 276 19.82 43.07 -4.32
CA LEU A 276 18.62 43.04 -5.18
C LEU A 276 17.54 44.05 -4.74
N TYR A 277 16.86 43.90 -3.60
CA TYR A 277 15.94 44.91 -3.04
C TYR A 277 15.70 44.62 -1.54
N PRO A 278 16.45 45.23 -0.60
CA PRO A 278 16.24 44.96 0.82
C PRO A 278 14.95 45.62 1.35
N GLY A 279 14.16 44.85 2.11
CA GLY A 279 12.94 45.30 2.77
C GLY A 279 11.71 45.45 1.85
N TYR A 280 10.65 46.04 2.40
CA TYR A 280 9.37 46.26 1.70
C TYR A 280 9.09 47.75 1.55
N ASN A 281 9.07 48.21 0.29
CA ASN A 281 8.81 49.61 -0.05
C ASN A 281 8.02 49.75 -1.36
N PHE A 282 7.32 50.88 -1.50
CA PHE A 282 6.63 51.24 -2.73
C PHE A 282 6.50 52.76 -2.87
N ARG A 283 6.17 53.22 -4.07
CA ARG A 283 5.99 54.64 -4.38
C ARG A 283 4.55 54.93 -4.74
N PHE A 284 4.05 56.06 -4.26
CA PHE A 284 2.76 56.62 -4.64
C PHE A 284 2.87 58.14 -4.69
N ALA A 285 1.93 58.81 -5.35
CA ALA A 285 1.95 60.26 -5.49
C ALA A 285 0.59 60.86 -5.10
N ARG A 286 0.63 62.04 -4.49
CA ARG A 286 -0.54 62.92 -4.30
C ARG A 286 -0.46 64.00 -5.37
N TYR A 287 -1.50 64.09 -6.20
CA TYR A 287 -1.59 65.07 -7.29
C TYR A 287 -2.41 66.29 -6.85
N TYR A 288 -1.98 67.46 -7.28
CA TYR A 288 -2.60 68.75 -7.02
C TYR A 288 -2.44 69.67 -8.23
N LYS A 289 -3.23 70.74 -8.29
CA LYS A 289 -3.14 71.77 -9.34
C LYS A 289 -2.72 73.09 -8.72
N GLN A 290 -1.72 73.74 -9.31
CA GLN A 290 -1.33 75.09 -8.94
C GLN A 290 -2.38 76.11 -9.40
N ALA A 291 -2.36 77.30 -8.79
CA ALA A 291 -3.18 78.44 -9.24
C ALA A 291 -2.90 78.84 -10.71
N SER A 292 -1.71 78.52 -11.22
CA SER A 292 -1.30 78.71 -12.63
C SER A 292 -1.93 77.71 -13.61
N GLY A 293 -2.72 76.74 -13.13
CA GLY A 293 -3.31 75.66 -13.92
C GLY A 293 -2.37 74.48 -14.21
N LYS A 294 -1.09 74.56 -13.82
CA LYS A 294 -0.13 73.46 -13.97
C LYS A 294 -0.39 72.35 -12.96
N GLU A 295 -0.24 71.10 -13.41
CA GLU A 295 -0.31 69.91 -12.55
C GLU A 295 1.00 69.72 -11.80
N GLU A 296 0.87 69.44 -10.51
CA GLU A 296 1.97 69.24 -9.59
C GLU A 296 1.69 67.99 -8.75
N ARG A 297 2.75 67.31 -8.30
CA ARG A 297 2.60 66.16 -7.42
C ARG A 297 3.66 66.13 -6.33
N THR A 298 3.31 65.48 -5.23
CA THR A 298 4.24 65.09 -4.18
C THR A 298 4.43 63.59 -4.31
N LEU A 299 5.65 63.18 -4.66
CA LEU A 299 6.04 61.78 -4.71
C LEU A 299 6.42 61.31 -3.31
N MET A 300 5.87 60.18 -2.90
CA MET A 300 6.14 59.56 -1.61
C MET A 300 6.65 58.16 -1.85
N LYS A 301 7.85 57.88 -1.34
CA LYS A 301 8.40 56.53 -1.22
C LYS A 301 8.20 56.05 0.20
N ALA A 302 7.26 55.14 0.37
CA ALA A 302 6.90 54.56 1.66
C ALA A 302 7.71 53.29 1.93
N TYR A 303 8.26 53.22 3.13
CA TYR A 303 8.84 52.03 3.73
C TYR A 303 7.97 51.66 4.92
N GLY A 304 7.67 50.38 5.07
CA GLY A 304 6.78 49.96 6.14
C GLY A 304 6.63 48.47 6.25
N ILE A 305 5.83 48.09 7.22
CA ILE A 305 5.59 46.69 7.52
C ILE A 305 4.25 46.31 6.93
N ARG A 306 4.28 45.32 6.04
CA ARG A 306 3.07 44.67 5.54
C ARG A 306 2.78 43.48 6.44
N PHE A 307 1.56 43.43 6.97
CA PHE A 307 1.08 42.31 7.76
C PHE A 307 0.10 41.48 6.94
N ASP A 308 0.45 40.23 6.67
CA ASP A 308 -0.40 39.28 5.97
C ASP A 308 -1.08 38.36 6.99
N ILE A 309 -2.42 38.35 7.01
CA ILE A 309 -3.21 37.55 7.94
C ILE A 309 -3.51 36.21 7.28
N LEU A 310 -2.89 35.16 7.80
CA LEU A 310 -2.98 33.79 7.30
C LEU A 310 -3.94 33.00 8.18
N ILE A 311 -5.12 32.69 7.65
CA ILE A 311 -6.15 31.94 8.38
C ILE A 311 -6.20 30.53 7.83
N PHE A 312 -6.05 29.56 8.71
CA PHE A 312 -6.21 28.15 8.39
C PHE A 312 -6.89 27.46 9.56
N GLY A 313 -7.53 26.34 9.27
CA GLY A 313 -8.29 25.63 10.29
C GLY A 313 -9.09 24.48 9.76
N THR A 314 -9.32 23.52 10.65
CA THR A 314 -10.10 22.33 10.40
C THR A 314 -11.09 22.15 11.52
N ALA A 315 -12.35 21.96 11.17
CA ALA A 315 -13.35 21.50 12.12
C ALA A 315 -13.58 20.01 11.96
N GLY A 316 -13.76 19.32 13.08
CA GLY A 316 -14.20 17.94 13.13
C GLY A 316 -15.52 17.82 13.88
N ARG A 317 -16.44 17.01 13.35
CA ARG A 317 -17.68 16.62 14.03
C ARG A 317 -17.91 15.12 13.86
N PHE A 318 -18.34 14.45 14.93
CA PHE A 318 -18.65 13.03 14.94
C PHE A 318 -19.52 12.64 13.73
N ASN A 319 -19.09 11.60 13.02
CA ASN A 319 -19.84 11.01 11.92
C ASN A 319 -19.75 9.49 11.98
N PHE A 320 -20.90 8.83 12.06
CA PHE A 320 -20.99 7.38 12.16
C PHE A 320 -20.35 6.65 10.97
N PHE A 321 -20.46 7.19 9.76
CA PHE A 321 -19.88 6.57 8.56
C PHE A 321 -18.35 6.60 8.56
N GLU A 322 -17.74 7.69 9.01
CA GLU A 322 -16.27 7.80 9.12
C GLU A 322 -15.72 6.78 10.14
N LEU A 323 -16.43 6.61 11.27
CA LEU A 323 -16.10 5.57 12.24
C LEU A 323 -16.22 4.17 11.63
N LEU A 324 -17.30 3.88 10.89
CA LEU A 324 -17.51 2.58 10.27
C LEU A 324 -16.42 2.25 9.23
N VAL A 325 -16.08 3.22 8.38
CA VAL A 325 -15.00 3.08 7.38
C VAL A 325 -13.67 2.84 8.09
N TYR A 326 -13.39 3.56 9.17
CA TYR A 326 -12.18 3.37 9.95
C TYR A 326 -12.12 1.98 10.60
N ILE A 327 -13.18 1.52 11.26
CA ILE A 327 -13.26 0.15 11.82
C ILE A 327 -13.08 -0.89 10.72
N GLY A 328 -13.77 -0.73 9.58
CA GLY A 328 -13.63 -1.64 8.44
C GLY A 328 -12.20 -1.74 7.93
N SER A 329 -11.48 -0.62 7.85
CA SER A 329 -10.06 -0.60 7.50
C SER A 329 -9.18 -1.26 8.57
N ALA A 330 -9.51 -1.04 9.85
CA ALA A 330 -8.74 -1.53 10.98
C ALA A 330 -8.84 -3.06 11.18
N LEU A 331 -9.98 -3.66 10.83
CA LEU A 331 -10.20 -5.12 10.92
C LEU A 331 -9.14 -5.92 10.13
N SER A 332 -8.64 -5.37 9.03
CA SER A 332 -7.60 -6.03 8.23
C SER A 332 -6.29 -6.23 8.99
N TYR A 333 -5.91 -5.31 9.90
CA TYR A 333 -4.66 -5.40 10.66
C TYR A 333 -4.66 -6.56 11.65
N PHE A 334 -5.82 -7.02 12.12
CA PHE A 334 -5.91 -8.19 13.01
C PHE A 334 -5.49 -9.50 12.32
N GLY A 335 -5.47 -9.54 10.99
CA GLY A 335 -4.92 -10.63 10.19
C GLY A 335 -3.40 -10.81 10.36
N LEU A 336 -2.69 -9.78 10.83
CA LEU A 336 -1.25 -9.84 11.07
C LEU A 336 -0.87 -10.95 12.05
N ALA A 337 -1.67 -11.16 13.10
CA ALA A 337 -1.38 -12.21 14.08
C ALA A 337 -1.40 -13.60 13.43
N GLN A 338 -2.35 -13.85 12.53
CA GLN A 338 -2.44 -15.11 11.80
C GLN A 338 -1.23 -15.29 10.86
N LEU A 339 -0.86 -14.25 10.11
CA LEU A 339 0.30 -14.29 9.22
C LEU A 339 1.60 -14.56 9.98
N VAL A 340 1.80 -13.92 11.13
CA VAL A 340 3.00 -14.10 11.95
C VAL A 340 3.05 -15.51 12.56
N VAL A 341 1.93 -16.01 13.11
CA VAL A 341 1.86 -17.38 13.64
C VAL A 341 2.11 -18.41 12.53
N ASP A 342 1.52 -18.22 11.35
CA ASP A 342 1.71 -19.11 10.20
C ASP A 342 3.14 -19.06 9.68
N PHE A 343 3.77 -17.89 9.68
CA PHE A 343 5.18 -17.74 9.36
C PHE A 343 6.06 -18.50 10.35
N PHE A 344 5.83 -18.40 11.66
CA PHE A 344 6.60 -19.16 12.65
C PHE A 344 6.37 -20.68 12.59
N LEU A 345 5.18 -21.10 12.15
CA LEU A 345 4.82 -22.50 11.95
C LEU A 345 5.48 -23.09 10.70
N THR A 346 5.60 -22.31 9.62
CA THR A 346 6.10 -22.76 8.31
C THR A 346 7.56 -22.41 8.03
N SER A 347 8.16 -21.48 8.77
CA SER A 347 9.55 -21.07 8.57
C SER A 347 10.52 -22.10 9.12
N TYR A 348 11.27 -22.69 8.20
CA TYR A 348 12.45 -23.54 8.46
C TYR A 348 13.76 -22.73 8.42
N THR A 349 13.69 -21.42 8.20
CA THR A 349 14.77 -20.58 7.69
C THR A 349 15.65 -19.93 8.77
N PHE A 350 15.25 -19.94 10.04
CA PHE A 350 16.04 -19.33 11.12
C PHE A 350 16.77 -20.40 11.96
N PRO A 351 18.12 -20.39 12.00
CA PRO A 351 18.93 -21.39 12.71
C PRO A 351 18.64 -21.54 14.21
N CYS A 352 18.10 -20.48 14.85
CA CYS A 352 17.74 -20.50 16.27
C CYS A 352 16.44 -21.27 16.58
N PHE A 353 15.63 -21.60 15.57
CA PHE A 353 14.43 -22.42 15.73
C PHE A 353 14.69 -23.80 15.12
N LYS A 354 15.46 -24.64 15.83
CA LYS A 354 15.66 -26.06 15.47
C LYS A 354 14.33 -26.70 15.07
N SER A 355 14.38 -27.60 14.08
CA SER A 355 13.25 -28.47 13.73
C SER A 355 12.78 -29.17 15.00
N SER A 356 11.68 -28.69 15.58
CA SER A 356 11.06 -29.36 16.71
C SER A 356 10.06 -30.35 16.13
N PRO A 357 10.00 -31.59 16.65
CA PRO A 357 9.03 -32.59 16.18
C PRO A 357 7.58 -32.07 16.30
N VAL A 358 7.35 -31.12 17.21
CA VAL A 358 6.07 -30.44 17.41
C VAL A 358 5.69 -29.53 16.23
N LYS A 359 6.65 -28.81 15.63
CA LYS A 359 6.38 -27.97 14.45
C LYS A 359 6.02 -28.81 13.22
N GLU A 360 6.76 -29.90 12.99
CA GLU A 360 6.50 -30.83 11.90
C GLU A 360 5.11 -31.50 12.06
N TYR A 361 4.73 -31.85 13.29
CA TYR A 361 3.39 -32.35 13.59
C TYR A 361 2.29 -31.37 13.18
N TYR A 362 2.41 -30.08 13.55
CA TYR A 362 1.41 -29.08 13.18
C TYR A 362 1.38 -28.80 11.68
N TYR A 363 2.55 -28.77 11.01
CA TYR A 363 2.64 -28.61 9.56
C TYR A 363 1.87 -29.74 8.84
N ASN A 364 2.10 -31.00 9.24
CA ASN A 364 1.44 -32.17 8.66
C ASN A 364 -0.08 -32.20 8.93
N LYS A 365 -0.57 -31.52 9.97
CA LYS A 365 -2.01 -31.37 10.24
C LYS A 365 -2.64 -30.20 9.46
N LYS A 366 -1.86 -29.16 9.14
CA LYS A 366 -2.33 -27.96 8.44
C LYS A 366 -2.27 -28.09 6.92
N CYS A 367 -1.21 -28.71 6.39
CA CYS A 367 -0.93 -28.77 4.96
C CYS A 367 -1.11 -30.20 4.44
N GLU A 368 -1.98 -30.35 3.44
CA GLU A 368 -2.07 -31.57 2.64
C GLU A 368 -1.44 -31.32 1.28
N THR A 369 -0.37 -32.05 0.96
CA THR A 369 0.28 -31.96 -0.35
C THR A 369 -0.51 -32.79 -1.36
N VAL A 370 -1.29 -32.11 -2.21
CA VAL A 370 -2.01 -32.73 -3.33
C VAL A 370 -1.21 -32.52 -4.62
N LEU A 371 -1.03 -33.58 -5.39
CA LEU A 371 -0.36 -33.53 -6.69
C LEU A 371 -1.40 -33.35 -7.80
N GLY A 372 -1.23 -32.33 -8.63
CA GLY A 372 -2.14 -32.07 -9.75
C GLY A 372 -2.14 -33.21 -10.78
N PRO A 373 -3.29 -33.55 -11.39
CA PRO A 373 -3.38 -34.64 -12.36
C PRO A 373 -2.63 -34.26 -13.64
N ARG A 374 -1.50 -34.92 -13.90
CA ARG A 374 -0.75 -34.81 -15.16
C ARG A 374 -0.89 -36.11 -15.95
N TRP A 375 -1.11 -36.00 -17.26
CA TRP A 375 -1.20 -37.15 -18.16
C TRP A 375 0.09 -37.99 -18.23
N THR A 376 1.22 -37.40 -17.82
CA THR A 376 2.55 -38.01 -17.74
C THR A 376 2.82 -38.72 -16.41
N LEU A 377 1.90 -38.63 -15.44
CA LEU A 377 2.10 -39.13 -14.09
C LEU A 377 1.86 -40.64 -14.01
N LEU A 378 2.87 -41.38 -13.59
CA LEU A 378 2.84 -42.83 -13.38
C LEU A 378 3.45 -43.18 -12.03
N TYR A 379 2.83 -44.14 -11.33
CA TYR A 379 3.35 -44.69 -10.09
C TYR A 379 3.86 -46.12 -10.28
N VAL A 380 5.07 -46.38 -9.78
CA VAL A 380 5.74 -47.68 -9.91
C VAL A 380 6.24 -48.14 -8.55
N SER A 381 6.08 -49.42 -8.25
CA SER A 381 6.61 -50.07 -7.04
C SER A 381 7.46 -51.28 -7.43
N PHE A 382 8.60 -51.44 -6.75
CA PHE A 382 9.46 -52.60 -6.87
C PHE A 382 9.44 -53.37 -5.54
N LEU A 383 9.61 -54.70 -5.57
CA LEU A 383 9.67 -55.49 -4.33
C LEU A 383 10.94 -55.21 -3.52
N ASP A 384 12.03 -54.84 -4.19
CA ASP A 384 13.36 -54.60 -3.61
C ASP A 384 13.59 -53.14 -3.21
N ASP A 385 12.60 -52.27 -3.36
CA ASP A 385 12.62 -50.87 -2.90
C ASP A 385 11.42 -50.61 -1.97
N PRO A 386 11.62 -50.12 -0.73
CA PRO A 386 10.52 -49.84 0.18
C PRO A 386 9.65 -48.64 -0.23
N HIS A 387 10.07 -47.83 -1.21
CA HIS A 387 9.37 -46.63 -1.64
C HIS A 387 8.58 -46.82 -2.94
N ILE A 388 7.58 -45.97 -3.15
CA ILE A 388 6.88 -45.84 -4.43
C ILE A 388 7.58 -44.74 -5.24
N LEU A 389 7.88 -45.03 -6.50
CA LEU A 389 8.48 -44.07 -7.41
C LEU A 389 7.39 -43.36 -8.21
N MET A 390 7.44 -42.04 -8.18
CA MET A 390 6.65 -41.17 -9.04
C MET A 390 7.44 -40.80 -10.27
N ILE A 391 6.87 -41.08 -11.44
CA ILE A 391 7.44 -40.70 -12.73
C ILE A 391 6.50 -39.68 -13.34
N ASP A 392 6.94 -38.43 -13.43
CA ASP A 392 6.21 -37.32 -14.08
C ASP A 392 7.05 -36.76 -15.23
N LYS A 393 7.38 -37.61 -16.21
CA LYS A 393 8.15 -37.28 -17.41
C LYS A 393 7.68 -38.13 -18.58
N LEU A 394 7.81 -37.61 -19.80
CA LEU A 394 7.58 -38.39 -21.02
C LEU A 394 8.56 -39.57 -21.08
N LEU A 395 8.04 -40.79 -21.26
CA LEU A 395 8.84 -42.00 -21.33
C LEU A 395 9.65 -42.03 -22.64
N ARG A 396 10.97 -41.86 -22.53
CA ARG A 396 11.93 -42.02 -23.64
C ARG A 396 12.61 -43.39 -23.65
N THR A 397 12.53 -44.11 -22.55
CA THR A 397 13.16 -45.42 -22.32
C THR A 397 12.21 -46.31 -21.51
N SER A 398 12.51 -47.61 -21.45
CA SER A 398 11.77 -48.62 -20.68
C SER A 398 11.43 -48.13 -19.26
N LEU A 399 10.16 -48.27 -18.84
CA LEU A 399 9.68 -47.84 -17.52
C LEU A 399 10.49 -48.45 -16.36
N GLN A 400 11.05 -49.65 -16.57
CA GLN A 400 11.97 -50.31 -15.64
C GLN A 400 13.19 -49.44 -15.25
N ASN A 401 13.73 -48.67 -16.20
CA ASN A 401 15.00 -47.96 -16.05
C ASN A 401 14.82 -46.46 -15.74
N VAL A 402 13.58 -45.95 -15.72
CA VAL A 402 13.31 -44.54 -15.47
C VAL A 402 13.53 -44.21 -14.00
N LYS A 403 14.24 -43.10 -13.75
CA LYS A 403 14.41 -42.54 -12.40
C LYS A 403 13.22 -41.62 -12.09
N GLY A 404 12.53 -41.89 -11.00
CA GLY A 404 11.41 -41.10 -10.48
C GLY A 404 11.76 -40.38 -9.19
N LYS A 405 10.87 -39.49 -8.74
CA LYS A 405 10.92 -38.92 -7.39
C LYS A 405 10.40 -39.96 -6.40
N ILE A 406 11.04 -40.06 -5.24
CA ILE A 406 10.63 -40.98 -4.17
C ILE A 406 9.41 -40.39 -3.47
N ILE A 407 8.34 -41.17 -3.35
CA ILE A 407 7.24 -40.89 -2.43
C ILE A 407 7.46 -41.74 -1.18
N HIS A 408 7.62 -41.07 -0.04
CA HIS A 408 7.60 -41.74 1.25
C HIS A 408 6.18 -42.24 1.52
N ARG A 409 6.05 -43.56 1.69
CA ARG A 409 4.80 -44.22 2.06
C ARG A 409 4.38 -43.69 3.43
N ARG A 410 3.16 -43.14 3.59
CA ARG A 410 2.66 -42.79 4.92
C ARG A 410 2.59 -44.09 5.74
N ARG A 411 3.25 -44.08 6.90
CA ARG A 411 3.21 -45.17 7.88
C ARG A 411 1.84 -45.13 8.58
N GLY A 412 0.80 -45.54 7.84
CA GLY A 412 -0.60 -45.42 8.24
C GLY A 412 -1.60 -45.91 7.18
N ASP A 413 -1.15 -46.11 5.92
CA ASP A 413 -2.01 -46.58 4.81
C ASP A 413 -1.92 -48.10 4.56
N PHE A 414 -1.25 -48.86 5.43
CA PHE A 414 -1.71 -50.24 5.61
C PHE A 414 -3.07 -50.09 6.25
N MET A 415 -4.12 -50.50 5.54
CA MET A 415 -5.43 -50.78 6.12
C MET A 415 -5.25 -51.19 7.59
N GLN A 416 -6.06 -50.63 8.50
CA GLN A 416 -6.51 -51.40 9.66
C GLN A 416 -6.78 -52.78 9.10
N THR A 417 -5.95 -53.78 9.43
CA THR A 417 -6.07 -55.15 8.92
C THR A 417 -7.54 -55.52 9.10
N PRO A 418 -8.39 -55.50 8.06
CA PRO A 418 -9.71 -56.05 8.21
C PRO A 418 -9.39 -57.53 8.36
N ASN A 419 -9.86 -58.17 9.43
CA ASN A 419 -9.81 -59.62 9.53
C ASN A 419 -10.30 -60.17 8.18
N LEU A 420 -9.37 -60.68 7.37
CA LEU A 420 -9.70 -61.37 6.13
C LEU A 420 -10.65 -62.49 6.56
N PRO A 421 -11.85 -62.61 5.96
CA PRO A 421 -12.76 -63.67 6.34
C PRO A 421 -12.06 -65.01 6.18
N HIS A 422 -11.93 -65.71 7.30
CA HIS A 422 -11.52 -67.11 7.34
C HIS A 422 -12.61 -67.91 6.58
N PRO A 423 -12.26 -68.82 5.66
CA PRO A 423 -13.23 -69.84 5.27
C PRO A 423 -13.50 -70.68 6.52
N ASP A 424 -14.72 -70.62 7.04
CA ASP A 424 -15.15 -71.47 8.15
C ASP A 424 -15.03 -72.94 7.75
N ASN A 425 -14.12 -73.65 8.44
CA ASN A 425 -14.04 -75.10 8.43
C ASN A 425 -15.19 -75.65 9.27
N THR A 426 -16.41 -75.68 8.71
CA THR A 426 -17.50 -76.49 9.26
C THR A 426 -18.32 -77.13 8.15
N VAL A 427 -17.77 -78.17 7.51
CA VAL A 427 -18.55 -79.28 6.96
C VAL A 427 -17.73 -80.57 7.15
N SER A 428 -18.23 -81.48 7.99
CA SER A 428 -17.76 -82.87 8.09
C SER A 428 -18.49 -83.76 7.08
N PRO A 429 -18.01 -84.98 6.77
CA PRO A 429 -17.70 -85.43 5.42
C PRO A 429 -18.90 -86.13 4.76
N ARG A 430 -19.14 -85.87 3.48
CA ARG A 430 -19.81 -86.82 2.61
C ARG A 430 -19.30 -86.74 1.17
N ASN A 431 -18.81 -87.91 0.77
CA ASN A 431 -18.58 -88.41 -0.58
C ASN A 431 -17.43 -87.80 -1.36
N SER A 432 -16.32 -88.54 -1.32
CA SER A 432 -15.35 -88.66 -2.39
C SER A 432 -16.06 -88.80 -3.73
N GLU A 433 -15.93 -87.77 -4.57
CA GLU A 433 -15.94 -87.94 -6.02
C GLU A 433 -14.61 -87.45 -6.56
N GLU A 434 -14.13 -88.22 -7.52
CA GLU A 434 -12.74 -88.34 -7.93
C GLU A 434 -12.13 -87.05 -8.46
N LEU A 435 -10.89 -86.85 -8.03
CA LEU A 435 -9.89 -86.03 -8.67
C LEU A 435 -9.69 -86.52 -10.13
N GLN A 436 -10.31 -85.85 -11.11
CA GLN A 436 -9.91 -86.01 -12.51
C GLN A 436 -9.01 -84.84 -12.93
N PRO A 437 -7.72 -85.10 -13.21
CA PRO A 437 -6.85 -84.11 -13.80
C PRO A 437 -7.26 -83.93 -15.26
N LEU A 438 -7.87 -82.78 -15.59
CA LEU A 438 -7.97 -82.34 -16.98
C LEU A 438 -6.56 -81.98 -17.46
N THR A 439 -5.89 -83.02 -17.92
CA THR A 439 -4.66 -83.01 -18.70
C THR A 439 -4.98 -82.32 -20.02
N SER A 440 -4.94 -80.98 -20.03
CA SER A 440 -4.83 -80.25 -21.29
C SER A 440 -3.38 -80.35 -21.74
N GLN A 441 -3.06 -81.44 -22.45
CA GLN A 441 -1.98 -81.42 -23.42
C GLN A 441 -2.36 -80.40 -24.50
N ARG A 442 -1.98 -79.14 -24.27
CA ARG A 442 -1.67 -78.21 -25.35
C ARG A 442 -0.16 -78.03 -25.34
N GLU A 443 0.47 -78.61 -26.34
CA GLU A 443 1.86 -78.46 -26.69
C GLU A 443 2.29 -76.99 -26.53
N ALA A 444 3.25 -76.76 -25.65
CA ALA A 444 3.91 -75.48 -25.53
C ALA A 444 4.78 -75.26 -26.77
N PRO A 445 4.64 -74.13 -27.50
CA PRO A 445 5.70 -73.70 -28.37
C PRO A 445 6.89 -73.25 -27.54
N SER A 446 8.05 -73.67 -28.02
CA SER A 446 9.41 -73.48 -27.54
C SER A 446 9.79 -72.03 -27.24
N PHE A 447 10.77 -71.87 -26.34
CA PHE A 447 11.60 -70.68 -26.11
C PHE A 447 10.88 -69.30 -26.19
N ARG A 448 10.26 -68.87 -25.08
CA ARG A 448 9.99 -67.44 -24.89
C ARG A 448 11.28 -66.75 -24.44
N GLU A 449 11.94 -66.05 -25.35
CA GLU A 449 13.09 -65.20 -25.04
C GLU A 449 12.77 -64.25 -23.88
N ARG A 450 13.63 -64.26 -22.85
CA ARG A 450 13.52 -63.37 -21.70
C ARG A 450 13.83 -61.94 -22.16
N PRO A 451 12.91 -60.97 -21.98
CA PRO A 451 13.20 -59.59 -22.31
C PRO A 451 14.39 -59.05 -21.49
N SER A 452 15.25 -58.24 -22.11
CA SER A 452 16.46 -57.70 -21.48
C SER A 452 16.20 -56.85 -20.23
N TRP A 453 15.02 -56.24 -20.11
CA TRP A 453 14.59 -55.45 -18.94
C TRP A 453 13.97 -56.31 -17.81
N CYS A 454 13.78 -57.62 -18.01
CA CYS A 454 13.16 -58.50 -17.03
C CYS A 454 14.18 -59.04 -16.01
N SER A 455 13.94 -58.79 -14.72
CA SER A 455 14.75 -59.32 -13.61
C SER A 455 14.18 -60.56 -12.92
N CYS A 456 12.91 -60.89 -13.13
CA CYS A 456 12.20 -61.98 -12.42
C CYS A 456 12.03 -63.28 -13.21
N GLY A 457 12.34 -63.28 -14.51
CA GLY A 457 12.25 -64.45 -15.40
C GLY A 457 10.82 -64.85 -15.86
N LYS A 458 9.77 -64.10 -15.49
CA LYS A 458 8.36 -64.41 -15.82
C LYS A 458 7.66 -63.34 -16.68
N CYS A 459 8.40 -62.38 -17.24
CA CYS A 459 7.83 -61.36 -18.14
C CYS A 459 7.76 -61.84 -19.59
N ARG A 460 6.85 -61.26 -20.38
CA ARG A 460 6.71 -61.47 -21.83
C ARG A 460 7.17 -60.21 -22.60
N PRO A 461 7.60 -60.34 -23.88
CA PRO A 461 7.89 -59.18 -24.73
C PRO A 461 6.74 -58.19 -24.79
N ALA A 462 7.06 -56.90 -24.82
CA ALA A 462 6.10 -55.79 -24.91
C ALA A 462 6.74 -54.59 -25.63
N ASP A 463 6.05 -54.08 -26.65
CA ASP A 463 6.54 -53.01 -27.51
C ASP A 463 6.48 -51.61 -26.86
N PRO A 464 5.38 -51.16 -26.21
CA PRO A 464 5.35 -49.84 -25.59
C PRO A 464 6.24 -49.76 -24.34
N PHE A 465 7.10 -48.72 -24.26
CA PHE A 465 7.99 -48.49 -23.11
C PHE A 465 7.26 -48.42 -21.76
N GLY A 466 6.01 -47.97 -21.74
CA GLY A 466 5.17 -47.93 -20.53
C GLY A 466 4.69 -49.30 -20.04
N GLU A 467 4.82 -50.35 -20.84
CA GLU A 467 4.50 -51.74 -20.44
C GLU A 467 5.74 -52.59 -20.12
N GLN A 468 6.93 -52.05 -20.37
CA GLN A 468 8.20 -52.68 -20.04
C GLN A 468 8.57 -52.43 -18.58
N LEU A 469 7.87 -53.13 -17.67
CA LEU A 469 8.07 -53.03 -16.22
C LEU A 469 8.15 -54.43 -15.59
N CYS A 470 9.21 -54.68 -14.84
CA CYS A 470 9.39 -55.87 -14.02
C CYS A 470 9.01 -55.60 -12.55
N CYS A 471 8.66 -56.63 -11.79
CA CYS A 471 8.30 -56.49 -10.37
C CYS A 471 9.51 -56.20 -9.45
N ARG A 472 10.74 -56.29 -9.98
CA ARG A 472 12.01 -56.12 -9.26
C ARG A 472 13.03 -55.38 -10.11
N ARG A 473 13.98 -54.71 -9.47
CA ARG A 473 15.16 -54.13 -10.14
C ARG A 473 16.34 -55.10 -10.18
N LYS A 474 16.57 -55.83 -9.09
CA LYS A 474 17.61 -56.86 -8.99
C LYS A 474 17.03 -58.25 -9.30
N ALA A 475 17.88 -59.14 -9.81
CA ALA A 475 17.50 -60.53 -10.08
C ALA A 475 17.00 -61.24 -8.81
N GLY A 476 15.91 -62.02 -8.94
CA GLY A 476 15.35 -62.79 -7.82
C GLY A 476 13.94 -63.30 -8.09
N ALA A 477 13.33 -63.91 -7.06
CA ALA A 477 12.00 -64.51 -7.15
C ALA A 477 10.92 -63.50 -7.57
N CYS A 478 10.00 -63.95 -8.44
CA CYS A 478 8.89 -63.13 -8.94
C CYS A 478 7.75 -63.02 -7.91
N ILE A 479 7.12 -61.84 -7.81
CA ILE A 479 5.96 -61.62 -6.93
C ILE A 479 4.80 -62.59 -7.21
N THR A 480 4.68 -63.05 -8.45
CA THR A 480 3.60 -63.96 -8.87
C THR A 480 3.72 -65.37 -8.31
N VAL A 481 4.87 -65.71 -7.73
CA VAL A 481 5.10 -66.99 -7.04
C VAL A 481 4.65 -66.94 -5.58
N SER A 482 4.39 -65.73 -5.04
CA SER A 482 3.91 -65.58 -3.67
C SER A 482 2.51 -66.20 -3.52
N PRO A 483 2.24 -66.97 -2.45
CA PRO A 483 0.91 -67.53 -2.18
C PRO A 483 -0.15 -66.44 -1.99
N LEU A 484 0.24 -65.27 -1.47
CA LEU A 484 -0.64 -64.11 -1.34
C LEU A 484 -1.06 -63.53 -2.69
N PHE A 485 -0.25 -63.68 -3.74
CA PHE A 485 -0.66 -63.27 -5.09
C PHE A 485 -1.82 -64.15 -5.57
N GLU A 486 -1.75 -65.45 -5.30
CA GLU A 486 -2.81 -66.38 -5.66
C GLU A 486 -4.10 -66.07 -4.88
N GLN A 487 -4.00 -65.90 -3.56
CA GLN A 487 -5.14 -65.66 -2.68
C GLN A 487 -5.81 -64.30 -2.88
N LEU A 488 -5.04 -63.23 -3.08
CA LEU A 488 -5.57 -61.86 -3.15
C LEU A 488 -5.91 -61.42 -4.59
N VAL A 489 -5.17 -61.91 -5.58
CA VAL A 489 -5.24 -61.38 -6.96
C VAL A 489 -5.88 -62.37 -7.93
N LEU A 490 -5.70 -63.69 -7.75
CA LEU A 490 -6.21 -64.70 -8.70
C LEU A 490 -7.37 -65.54 -8.16
N SER A 491 -7.58 -65.58 -6.84
CA SER A 491 -8.66 -66.35 -6.21
C SER A 491 -10.02 -65.88 -6.71
N ARG A 492 -10.72 -66.77 -7.43
CA ARG A 492 -12.04 -66.46 -7.97
C ARG A 492 -13.03 -66.12 -6.86
N SER A 493 -13.09 -66.89 -5.78
CA SER A 493 -13.98 -66.63 -4.64
C SER A 493 -13.72 -65.27 -3.98
N MET A 494 -12.46 -64.84 -3.88
CA MET A 494 -12.13 -63.52 -3.34
C MET A 494 -12.57 -62.39 -4.27
N LEU A 495 -12.36 -62.55 -5.58
CA LEU A 495 -12.78 -61.56 -6.57
C LEU A 495 -14.32 -61.49 -6.70
N GLU A 496 -15.01 -62.62 -6.61
CA GLU A 496 -16.47 -62.71 -6.54
C GLU A 496 -16.99 -61.96 -5.33
N PHE A 497 -16.42 -62.19 -4.14
CA PHE A 497 -16.76 -61.45 -2.93
C PHE A 497 -16.59 -59.94 -3.11
N VAL A 498 -15.45 -59.49 -3.66
CA VAL A 498 -15.20 -58.05 -3.88
C VAL A 498 -16.17 -57.45 -4.91
N LEU A 499 -16.48 -58.18 -5.98
CA LEU A 499 -17.41 -57.72 -7.01
C LEU A 499 -18.83 -57.61 -6.46
N LEU A 500 -19.31 -58.62 -5.74
CA LEU A 500 -20.62 -58.62 -5.10
C LEU A 500 -20.72 -57.61 -3.95
N TYR A 501 -19.61 -57.32 -3.25
CA TYR A 501 -19.58 -56.24 -2.26
C TYR A 501 -19.81 -54.86 -2.90
N LYS A 502 -19.30 -54.65 -4.13
CA LYS A 502 -19.53 -53.41 -4.88
C LYS A 502 -20.90 -53.38 -5.56
N GLU A 503 -21.31 -54.51 -6.13
CA GLU A 503 -22.57 -54.66 -6.88
C GLU A 503 -23.22 -56.01 -6.53
N PRO A 504 -24.08 -56.05 -5.49
CA PRO A 504 -24.63 -57.29 -4.94
C PRO A 504 -25.48 -58.12 -5.90
N LEU A 505 -25.97 -57.53 -6.99
CA LEU A 505 -26.84 -58.16 -7.98
C LEU A 505 -26.13 -58.45 -9.31
N LEU A 506 -24.80 -58.36 -9.35
CA LEU A 506 -24.02 -58.64 -10.55
C LEU A 506 -24.17 -60.12 -10.95
N ASP A 507 -24.64 -60.37 -12.18
CA ASP A 507 -24.74 -61.73 -12.70
C ASP A 507 -23.36 -62.28 -13.07
N LEU A 508 -22.85 -63.15 -12.21
CA LEU A 508 -21.54 -63.79 -12.37
C LEU A 508 -21.62 -65.17 -13.04
N ARG A 509 -22.81 -65.62 -13.47
CA ARG A 509 -23.06 -66.95 -14.04
C ARG A 509 -23.21 -66.97 -15.57
N ALA A 510 -23.23 -65.81 -16.24
CA ALA A 510 -23.22 -65.74 -17.70
C ALA A 510 -21.89 -66.30 -18.28
N GLU A 511 -21.92 -66.90 -19.48
CA GLU A 511 -20.78 -67.60 -20.10
C GLU A 511 -19.59 -66.67 -20.48
N ALA A 512 -19.70 -65.35 -20.27
CA ALA A 512 -18.80 -64.31 -20.77
C ALA A 512 -18.16 -63.39 -19.67
N VAL A 513 -17.92 -63.89 -18.45
CA VAL A 513 -17.65 -63.02 -17.27
C VAL A 513 -16.15 -62.88 -16.90
N ASN A 514 -15.19 -63.21 -17.78
CA ASN A 514 -13.76 -63.06 -17.41
C ASN A 514 -13.28 -61.61 -17.30
N LYS A 515 -13.96 -60.66 -17.96
CA LYS A 515 -13.55 -59.24 -17.97
C LYS A 515 -13.71 -58.56 -16.61
N PRO A 516 -14.87 -58.63 -15.90
CA PRO A 516 -15.00 -58.10 -14.54
C PRO A 516 -13.97 -58.67 -13.55
N PHE A 517 -13.74 -59.99 -13.57
CA PHE A 517 -12.72 -60.62 -12.73
C PHE A 517 -11.31 -60.10 -13.02
N ARG A 518 -10.95 -59.95 -14.30
CA ARG A 518 -9.65 -59.40 -14.70
C ARG A 518 -9.45 -57.96 -14.24
N HIS A 519 -10.46 -57.10 -14.37
CA HIS A 519 -10.39 -55.72 -13.90
C HIS A 519 -10.33 -55.64 -12.38
N CYS A 520 -11.12 -56.47 -11.67
CA CYS A 520 -11.07 -56.59 -10.22
C CYS A 520 -9.67 -57.04 -9.74
N ALA A 521 -9.07 -58.04 -10.40
CA ALA A 521 -7.72 -58.51 -10.11
C ALA A 521 -6.65 -57.42 -10.29
N TYR A 522 -6.77 -56.58 -11.33
CA TYR A 522 -5.89 -55.42 -11.50
C TYR A 522 -6.01 -54.43 -10.33
N GLU A 523 -7.23 -54.10 -9.92
CA GLU A 523 -7.46 -53.20 -8.78
C GLU A 523 -6.95 -53.80 -7.46
N GLN A 524 -7.15 -55.10 -7.22
CA GLN A 524 -6.64 -55.76 -6.02
C GLN A 524 -5.11 -55.73 -5.94
N TYR A 525 -4.42 -55.98 -7.06
CA TYR A 525 -2.97 -55.84 -7.12
C TYR A 525 -2.52 -54.41 -6.81
N ILE A 526 -3.20 -53.41 -7.41
CA ILE A 526 -2.89 -52.00 -7.21
C ILE A 526 -3.09 -51.62 -5.74
N ARG A 527 -4.22 -51.96 -5.14
CA ARG A 527 -4.50 -51.70 -3.72
C ARG A 527 -3.46 -52.34 -2.80
N TRP A 528 -3.10 -53.60 -3.08
CA TRP A 528 -2.10 -54.32 -2.29
C TRP A 528 -0.72 -53.65 -2.31
N ARG A 529 -0.31 -53.07 -3.45
CA ARG A 529 1.03 -52.48 -3.61
C ARG A 529 1.09 -50.97 -3.38
N PHE A 530 0.06 -50.24 -3.72
CA PHE A 530 0.04 -48.77 -3.72
C PHE A 530 -0.81 -48.16 -2.60
N GLY A 531 -1.63 -48.96 -1.91
CA GLY A 531 -2.57 -48.46 -0.89
C GLY A 531 -3.85 -47.89 -1.50
N GLN A 532 -4.70 -47.28 -0.67
CA GLN A 532 -5.96 -46.67 -1.10
C GLN A 532 -5.78 -45.16 -1.35
N GLY A 533 -6.41 -44.62 -2.40
CA GLY A 533 -6.44 -43.17 -2.68
C GLY A 533 -5.95 -42.78 -4.08
N ASP A 534 -5.45 -41.54 -4.22
CA ASP A 534 -5.13 -40.89 -5.51
C ASP A 534 -4.06 -41.60 -6.36
N LEU A 535 -3.32 -42.55 -5.77
CA LEU A 535 -2.31 -43.35 -6.45
C LEU A 535 -2.91 -44.46 -7.33
N GLU A 536 -4.13 -44.92 -7.04
CA GLU A 536 -4.75 -46.09 -7.68
C GLU A 536 -4.95 -45.89 -9.20
N ALA A 537 -5.43 -44.71 -9.61
CA ALA A 537 -5.79 -44.43 -10.99
C ALA A 537 -4.58 -44.37 -11.95
N ARG A 538 -3.35 -44.22 -11.43
CA ARG A 538 -2.11 -44.05 -12.22
C ARG A 538 -1.01 -45.06 -11.90
N ALA A 539 -1.36 -46.13 -11.17
CA ALA A 539 -0.42 -47.19 -10.82
C ALA A 539 -0.18 -48.15 -12.00
N VAL A 540 1.09 -48.46 -12.26
CA VAL A 540 1.47 -49.37 -13.35
C VAL A 540 1.75 -50.76 -12.80
N ILE A 541 0.97 -51.75 -13.27
CA ILE A 541 1.14 -53.16 -12.91
C ILE A 541 2.31 -53.76 -13.71
N PRO A 542 3.28 -54.46 -13.07
CA PRO A 542 4.37 -55.14 -13.76
C PRO A 542 3.87 -56.17 -14.76
N ASN A 543 4.63 -56.35 -15.84
CA ASN A 543 4.28 -57.22 -16.97
C ASN A 543 4.04 -58.69 -16.54
N CYS A 544 4.88 -59.23 -15.65
CA CYS A 544 4.72 -60.59 -15.13
C CYS A 544 3.39 -60.80 -14.39
N CYS A 545 2.94 -59.81 -13.61
CA CYS A 545 1.68 -59.86 -12.89
C CYS A 545 0.50 -59.73 -13.85
N ARG A 546 0.59 -58.75 -14.75
CA ARG A 546 -0.45 -58.46 -15.74
C ARG A 546 -0.74 -59.68 -16.61
N TRP A 547 0.29 -60.34 -17.14
CA TRP A 547 0.10 -61.54 -17.94
C TRP A 547 -0.38 -62.73 -17.13
N LYS A 548 0.08 -62.94 -15.88
CA LYS A 548 -0.48 -64.00 -15.02
C LYS A 548 -1.97 -63.80 -14.75
N ILE A 549 -2.43 -62.56 -14.55
CA ILE A 549 -3.86 -62.23 -14.41
C ILE A 549 -4.63 -62.49 -15.72
N ARG A 550 -4.06 -62.10 -16.87
CA ARG A 550 -4.68 -62.35 -18.19
C ARG A 550 -4.76 -63.83 -18.54
N ASP A 551 -3.78 -64.63 -18.11
CA ASP A 551 -3.79 -66.08 -18.30
C ASP A 551 -4.88 -66.74 -17.44
N ALA A 552 -5.09 -66.26 -16.20
CA ALA A 552 -6.14 -66.75 -15.32
C ALA A 552 -7.56 -66.32 -15.75
N PHE A 553 -7.68 -65.12 -16.33
CA PHE A 553 -8.95 -64.53 -16.79
C PHE A 553 -8.81 -64.03 -18.24
N PRO A 554 -8.85 -64.92 -19.24
CA PRO A 554 -8.58 -64.59 -20.64
C PRO A 554 -9.67 -63.71 -21.29
N SER A 555 -9.30 -63.02 -22.37
CA SER A 555 -10.23 -62.25 -23.21
C SER A 555 -10.77 -63.14 -24.33
N GLU A 556 -12.07 -63.05 -24.64
CA GLU A 556 -12.73 -63.88 -25.67
C GLU A 556 -12.12 -63.71 -27.06
N ASN A 557 -11.70 -62.48 -27.40
CA ASN A 557 -11.12 -62.16 -28.71
C ASN A 557 -9.59 -62.16 -28.70
N GLY A 558 -8.94 -62.55 -27.59
CA GLY A 558 -7.47 -62.51 -27.44
C GLY A 558 -6.84 -61.11 -27.36
N GLU A 559 -7.59 -60.05 -27.66
CA GLU A 559 -7.13 -58.67 -27.59
C GLU A 559 -7.26 -58.08 -26.17
N TYR A 560 -6.23 -57.33 -25.75
CA TYR A 560 -6.21 -56.61 -24.48
C TYR A 560 -5.88 -55.13 -24.68
N SER A 561 -6.69 -54.24 -24.12
CA SER A 561 -6.33 -52.82 -24.03
C SER A 561 -5.23 -52.61 -22.97
N GLY A 562 -4.19 -51.88 -23.36
CA GLY A 562 -3.13 -51.43 -22.44
C GLY A 562 -3.57 -50.25 -21.58
N PHE A 563 -2.77 -49.90 -20.57
CA PHE A 563 -2.99 -48.75 -19.68
C PHE A 563 -3.06 -47.41 -20.45
N PHE A 564 -2.46 -47.34 -21.64
CA PHE A 564 -2.44 -46.18 -22.52
C PHE A 564 -3.50 -46.22 -23.63
N GLY A 565 -4.49 -47.11 -23.54
CA GLY A 565 -5.51 -47.34 -24.57
C GLY A 565 -6.69 -46.35 -24.52
N LYS A 566 -6.79 -45.52 -25.58
CA LYS A 566 -7.80 -44.50 -25.93
C LYS A 566 -7.71 -43.17 -25.18
N LYS A 567 -6.99 -42.24 -25.82
CA LYS A 567 -7.29 -40.80 -25.76
C LYS A 567 -8.79 -40.60 -26.04
N LYS A 568 -9.49 -39.98 -25.11
CA LYS A 568 -10.53 -38.99 -25.39
C LYS A 568 -10.18 -37.74 -24.61
#